data_AF-A0A916VRL7-F1
#
_entry.id   AF-A0A916VRL7-F1
#
_cell.length_a   1.000
_cell.length_b   1.000
_cell.length_c   1.000
_cell.angle_alpha   90.00
_cell.angle_beta   90.00
_cell.angle_gamma   90.00
#
_symmetry.space_group_name_H-M   'P 1'
#
loop_
_entity.id
_entity.type
_entity.pdbx_description
1 polymer ?
#
loop_
_entity_poly.entity_id
_entity_poly.type
_entity_poly.pdbx_seq_one_letter_code
_entity_poly.pdbx_strand_id
1 'polypeptide(L)' 'MDYVDAEESYSEYSKPVTDMGKAASEMAMKYFILSDGELAQVDIEFDTDDPVENCLEKYRDHQGRLIAYVKKMEKILILN' A
#
# COMPACT_ATOMS: atom_id res chain seq x y z
N MET A 1 14.06 -6.32 6.88
CA MET A 1 12.77 -6.86 6.41
C MET A 1 12.81 -6.80 4.89
N ASP A 2 12.31 -7.79 4.16
CA ASP A 2 12.37 -7.78 2.69
C ASP A 2 11.23 -6.92 2.12
N TYR A 3 11.54 -5.97 1.24
CA TYR A 3 10.56 -5.14 0.54
C TYR A 3 9.81 -5.97 -0.51
N VAL A 4 8.53 -5.63 -0.73
CA VAL A 4 7.68 -6.33 -1.71
C VAL A 4 7.60 -5.53 -3.00
N ASP A 5 8.02 -6.13 -4.12
CA ASP A 5 7.75 -5.64 -5.47
C ASP A 5 6.69 -6.54 -6.11
N ALA A 6 5.52 -5.99 -6.40
CA ALA A 6 4.47 -6.72 -7.13
C ALA A 6 4.67 -6.51 -8.64
N GLU A 7 4.41 -7.54 -9.44
CA GLU A 7 4.47 -7.39 -10.90
C GLU A 7 3.50 -6.31 -11.38
N GLU A 8 3.83 -5.66 -12.49
CA GLU A 8 3.11 -4.48 -12.94
C GLU A 8 1.69 -4.81 -13.38
N SER A 9 0.72 -4.06 -12.86
CA SER A 9 -0.70 -4.14 -13.26
C SER A 9 -1.10 -3.05 -14.26
N TYR A 10 -0.22 -2.06 -14.50
CA TYR A 10 -0.49 -0.92 -15.38
C TYR A 10 0.73 -0.62 -16.27
N SER A 11 0.48 -0.32 -17.54
CA SER A 11 1.53 -0.09 -18.53
C SER A 11 1.98 1.37 -18.51
N GLU A 12 2.80 1.76 -17.54
CA GLU A 12 3.40 3.10 -17.54
C GLU A 12 4.80 3.10 -18.19
N TYR A 13 5.45 1.93 -18.30
CA TYR A 13 6.81 1.76 -18.86
C TYR A 13 6.99 0.43 -19.61
N SER A 14 8.24 0.02 -19.85
CA SER A 14 8.63 -1.16 -20.64
C SER A 14 8.41 -2.51 -19.96
N LYS A 15 8.03 -2.53 -18.68
CA LYS A 15 7.75 -3.77 -17.96
C LYS A 15 6.44 -4.39 -18.49
N PRO A 16 6.39 -5.72 -18.71
CA PRO A 16 5.17 -6.37 -19.15
C PRO A 16 4.11 -6.30 -18.06
N VAL A 17 2.87 -5.96 -18.44
CA VAL A 17 1.72 -6.12 -17.56
C VAL A 17 1.39 -7.61 -17.47
N THR A 18 1.39 -8.16 -16.26
CA THR A 18 1.17 -9.59 -16.05
C THR A 18 -0.18 -9.86 -15.40
N ASP A 19 -0.67 -11.08 -15.56
CA ASP A 19 -1.91 -11.49 -14.90
C ASP A 19 -1.74 -11.58 -13.38
N MET A 20 -0.52 -11.85 -12.90
CA MET A 20 -0.21 -11.80 -11.47
C MET A 20 -0.28 -10.36 -10.93
N GLY A 21 0.26 -9.38 -11.68
CA GLY A 21 0.17 -7.97 -11.31
C GLY A 21 -1.27 -7.49 -11.23
N LYS A 22 -2.10 -7.82 -12.23
CA LYS A 22 -3.54 -7.51 -12.21
C LYS A 22 -4.24 -8.15 -11.00
N ALA A 23 -3.98 -9.43 -10.72
CA ALA A 23 -4.58 -10.13 -9.60
C ALA A 23 -4.17 -9.53 -8.24
N ALA A 24 -2.90 -9.12 -8.10
CA ALA A 24 -2.41 -8.44 -6.91
C ALA A 24 -3.12 -7.09 -6.71
N SER A 25 -3.28 -6.30 -7.78
CA SER A 25 -4.02 -5.03 -7.75
C SER A 25 -5.47 -5.22 -7.34
N GLU A 26 -6.18 -6.20 -7.93
CA GLU A 26 -7.56 -6.52 -7.54
C GLU A 26 -7.67 -6.98 -6.08
N MET A 27 -6.71 -7.78 -5.60
CA MET A 27 -6.68 -8.23 -4.21
C MET A 27 -6.49 -7.04 -3.26
N ALA A 28 -5.55 -6.16 -3.54
CA ALA A 28 -5.30 -4.96 -2.74
C ALA A 28 -6.55 -4.06 -2.67
N MET A 29 -7.20 -3.81 -3.81
CA MET A 29 -8.46 -3.06 -3.86
C MET A 29 -9.54 -3.72 -2.99
N LYS A 30 -9.80 -5.03 -3.15
CA LYS A 30 -10.81 -5.75 -2.36
C LYS A 30 -10.49 -5.75 -0.86
N TYR A 31 -9.21 -5.75 -0.50
CA TYR A 31 -8.79 -5.79 0.89
C TYR A 31 -8.93 -4.44 1.59
N PHE A 32 -8.57 -3.35 0.91
CA PHE A 32 -8.57 -2.00 1.47
C PHE A 32 -9.84 -1.18 1.21
N ILE A 33 -10.74 -1.62 0.33
CA ILE A 33 -12.07 -1.03 0.15
C ILE A 33 -13.06 -1.72 1.10
N LEU A 34 -13.79 -0.93 1.88
CA LEU A 34 -14.83 -1.38 2.80
C LEU A 34 -16.15 -1.68 2.06
N SER A 35 -17.09 -2.34 2.72
CA SER A 35 -18.38 -2.73 2.12
C SER A 35 -19.24 -1.56 1.65
N ASP A 36 -19.02 -0.37 2.21
CA ASP A 36 -19.68 0.89 1.83
C ASP A 36 -18.93 1.64 0.70
N GLY A 37 -17.81 1.10 0.23
CA GLY A 37 -16.97 1.71 -0.80
C GLY A 37 -15.91 2.67 -0.27
N GLU A 38 -15.88 2.94 1.04
CA GLU A 38 -14.86 3.79 1.66
C GLU A 38 -13.51 3.07 1.80
N LEU A 39 -12.43 3.83 1.91
CA LEU A 39 -11.11 3.26 2.18
C LEU A 39 -10.98 2.87 3.66
N ALA A 40 -10.36 1.72 3.90
CA ALA A 40 -10.03 1.26 5.23
C ALA A 40 -9.00 2.19 5.89
N GLN A 41 -9.13 2.38 7.21
CA GLN A 41 -8.07 3.01 7.98
C GLN A 41 -6.87 2.07 8.06
N VAL A 42 -5.67 2.63 7.96
CA VAL A 42 -4.42 1.89 7.95
C VAL A 42 -3.39 2.53 8.88
N ASP A 43 -2.52 1.69 9.43
CA ASP A 43 -1.23 2.12 9.98
C ASP A 43 -0.19 2.07 8.86
N ILE A 44 0.72 3.04 8.83
CA ILE A 44 1.84 3.12 7.89
C ILE A 44 3.13 3.03 8.68
N GLU A 45 4.02 2.13 8.27
CA GLU A 45 5.33 1.91 8.87
C GLU A 45 6.43 2.12 7.82
N PHE A 46 7.45 2.89 8.18
CA PHE A 46 8.63 3.10 7.34
C PHE A 46 9.77 2.22 7.82
N ASP A 47 10.54 1.65 6.89
CA ASP A 47 11.69 0.80 7.18
C ASP A 47 12.94 1.65 7.53
N THR A 48 12.80 2.52 8.54
CA THR A 48 13.85 3.41 9.04
C THR A 48 13.52 3.85 10.47
N ASP A 49 14.54 4.34 11.18
CA ASP A 49 14.40 4.95 12.51
C ASP A 49 14.22 6.48 12.44
N ASP A 50 14.09 7.05 11.24
CA ASP A 50 13.87 8.48 11.07
C ASP A 50 12.50 8.93 11.64
N PRO A 51 12.37 10.21 12.07
CA PRO A 51 11.09 10.77 12.44
C PRO A 51 10.06 10.68 11.32
N VAL A 52 8.79 10.40 11.67
CA VAL A 52 7.68 10.22 10.74
C VAL A 52 7.54 11.38 9.75
N GLU A 53 7.75 12.62 10.21
CA GLU A 53 7.66 13.81 9.38
C GLU A 53 8.71 13.80 8.26
N ASN A 54 9.93 13.33 8.56
CA ASN A 54 11.00 13.18 7.58
C ASN A 54 10.68 12.06 6.59
N CYS A 55 10.12 10.94 7.06
CA CYS A 55 9.72 9.83 6.20
C CYS A 55 8.63 10.25 5.19
N LEU A 56 7.61 10.98 5.65
CA LEU A 56 6.52 11.47 4.82
C LEU A 56 7.00 12.43 3.72
N GLU A 57 8.07 13.18 3.98
CA GLU A 57 8.69 14.07 3.00
C GLU A 57 9.58 13.30 2.02
N LYS A 58 10.50 12.47 2.53
CA LYS A 58 11.68 12.00 1.77
C LYS A 58 11.60 10.56 1.30
N TYR A 59 10.82 9.72 1.96
CA TYR A 59 10.85 8.27 1.73
C TYR A 59 9.89 7.88 0.60
N ARG A 60 10.31 8.23 -0.62
CA ARG A 60 9.52 8.11 -1.85
C ARG A 60 10.34 7.48 -2.96
N ASP A 61 9.66 6.81 -3.87
CA ASP A 61 10.29 6.32 -5.10
C ASP A 61 10.56 7.46 -6.10
N HIS A 62 11.16 7.11 -7.23
CA HIS A 62 11.47 8.08 -8.30
C HIS A 62 10.25 8.79 -8.90
N GLN A 63 9.04 8.26 -8.70
CA GLN A 63 7.78 8.86 -9.15
C GLN A 63 7.10 9.69 -8.05
N GLY A 64 7.71 9.78 -6.87
CA GLY A 64 7.17 10.52 -5.72
C GLY A 64 6.14 9.73 -4.91
N ARG A 65 5.98 8.42 -5.12
CA ARG A 65 5.07 7.57 -4.34
C ARG A 65 5.73 7.17 -3.02
N LEU A 66 4.99 7.20 -1.91
CA LEU A 66 5.53 6.79 -0.61
C LEU A 66 5.92 5.31 -0.64
N ILE A 67 7.08 5.00 -0.08
CA ILE A 67 7.52 3.62 0.14
C ILE A 67 7.29 3.31 1.62
N ALA A 68 6.35 2.43 1.93
CA ALA A 68 6.05 2.06 3.30
C ALA A 68 5.33 0.71 3.36
N TYR A 69 5.34 0.10 4.54
CA TYR A 69 4.46 -1.02 4.85
C TYR A 69 3.11 -0.48 5.31
N VAL A 70 2.03 -1.10 4.83
CA VAL A 70 0.66 -0.68 5.13
C VAL A 70 -0.06 -1.81 5.83
N LYS A 71 -0.58 -1.53 7.03
CA LYS A 71 -1.36 -2.49 7.83
C LYS A 71 -2.79 -2.00 7.96
N LYS A 72 -3.75 -2.78 7.46
CA LYS A 72 -5.17 -2.48 7.64
C LYS A 72 -5.55 -2.57 9.12
N MET A 73 -6.22 -1.54 9.63
CA MET A 73 -6.77 -1.56 10.98
C MET A 73 -8.08 -2.35 10.99
N GLU A 74 -8.20 -3.32 11.90
CA GLU A 74 -9.47 -4.00 12.13
C GLU A 74 -10.36 -3.12 13.02
N LYS A 75 -11.59 -2.88 12.58
CA LYS A 75 -12.58 -2.12 13.37
C LYS A 75 -13.06 -3.02 14.51
N ILE A 76 -12.52 -2.82 15.71
CA ILE A 76 -13.01 -3.50 16.91
C ILE A 76 -14.35 -2.82 17.29
N LEU A 77 -15.46 -3.50 17.06
CA LEU A 77 -16.76 -3.10 17.61
C LEU A 77 -16.74 -3.38 19.12
N ILE A 78 -16.49 -2.36 19.92
CA ILE A 78 -16.79 -2.41 21.36
C ILE A 78 -18.31 -2.28 21.49
N LEU A 79 -18.98 -3.40 21.79
CA LEU A 79 -20.38 -3.41 22.16
C LEU A 79 -20.50 -2.79 23.57
N ASN A 80 -21.18 -1.64 23.67
CA ASN A 80 -21.61 -1.05 24.95
C ASN A 80 -22.97 -1.61 25.34
#